data_AF-A0A965QFQ9-F1
#
_entry.id   AF-A0A965QFQ9-F1
#
_cell.length_a   1.000
_cell.length_b   1.000
_cell.length_c   1.000
_cell.angle_alpha   90.00
_cell.angle_beta   90.00
_cell.angle_gamma   90.00
#
_symmetry.space_group_name_H-M   'P 1'
#
loop_
_entity.id
_entity.type
_entity.pdbx_description
1 polymer ?
#
loop_
_entity_poly.entity_id
_entity_poly.type
_entity_poly.pdbx_seq_one_letter_code
_entity_poly.pdbx_strand_id
1 'polypeptide(L)' 'RSANVKDAFALQPDAHRKVRGQHLVLVDDVLTTGATLNECASVLFEAGARTMSYLTFGRARSGTSA' A
#
# COMPACT_ATOMS: atom_id res chain seq x y z
N ARG A 1 -6.35 2.90 15.66
CA ARG A 1 -5.24 3.80 15.33
C ARG A 1 -5.32 4.09 13.84
N SER A 2 -5.66 5.32 13.46
CA SER A 2 -5.49 5.82 12.09
C SER A 2 -4.79 7.16 12.25
N ALA A 3 -3.45 7.15 12.30
CA ALA A 3 -2.72 8.38 12.01
C ALA A 3 -2.99 8.68 10.54
N ASN A 4 -3.21 9.95 10.18
CA ASN A 4 -3.38 10.31 8.78
C ASN A 4 -2.05 10.00 8.05
N VAL A 5 -2.05 8.96 7.22
CA VAL A 5 -0.87 8.53 6.43
C VAL A 5 -0.91 9.08 5.01
N LYS A 6 -1.91 9.90 4.69
CA LYS A 6 -1.99 10.53 3.38
C LYS A 6 -0.72 11.33 3.10
N ASP A 7 -0.20 11.20 1.89
CA ASP A 7 1.00 11.88 1.39
C ASP A 7 2.29 11.50 2.16
N ALA A 8 2.27 10.41 2.94
CA ALA A 8 3.43 9.98 3.72
C ALA A 8 4.49 9.20 2.91
N PHE A 9 4.16 8.79 1.68
CA PHE A 9 5.02 7.95 0.84
C PHE A 9 5.31 8.63 -0.50
N ALA A 10 6.51 8.36 -1.03
CA ALA A 10 6.94 8.82 -2.34
C ALA A 10 7.86 7.78 -3.00
N LEU A 11 7.90 7.79 -4.33
CA LEU A 11 8.84 6.97 -5.09
C LEU A 11 10.22 7.61 -5.15
N GLN A 12 11.24 6.76 -5.17
CA GLN A 12 12.59 7.20 -5.50
C GLN A 12 12.62 7.70 -6.96
N PRO A 13 13.42 8.74 -7.28
CA PRO A 13 13.42 9.38 -8.60
C PRO A 13 13.57 8.41 -9.78
N ASP A 14 14.37 7.35 -9.63
CA ASP A 14 14.67 6.39 -10.71
C ASP A 14 13.77 5.15 -10.69
N ALA A 15 12.80 5.07 -9.78
CA ALA A 15 11.97 3.87 -9.61
C ALA A 15 10.86 3.74 -10.66
N HIS A 16 10.46 4.82 -11.34
CA HIS A 16 9.35 4.82 -12.30
C HIS A 16 9.48 3.74 -13.40
N ARG A 17 10.69 3.53 -13.93
CA ARG A 17 10.94 2.50 -14.97
C ARG A 17 10.70 1.09 -14.47
N LYS A 18 10.87 0.83 -13.16
CA LYS A 18 10.66 -0.48 -12.54
C LYS A 18 9.19 -0.73 -12.16
N VAL A 19 8.38 0.32 -12.10
CA VAL A 19 6.98 0.26 -11.67
C VAL A 19 6.02 0.21 -12.85
N ARG A 20 6.29 1.00 -13.90
CA ARG A 20 5.36 1.19 -15.02
C ARG A 20 5.00 -0.12 -15.72
N GLY A 21 3.69 -0.40 -15.83
CA GLY A 21 3.13 -1.59 -16.49
C GLY A 21 3.18 -2.87 -15.64
N GLN A 22 3.83 -2.83 -14.48
CA GLN A 22 4.07 -4.03 -13.68
C GLN A 22 2.87 -4.42 -12.81
N HIS A 23 2.79 -5.71 -12.50
CA HIS A 23 1.99 -6.21 -11.39
C HIS A 23 2.91 -6.33 -10.18
N LEU A 24 2.64 -5.55 -9.13
CA LEU A 24 3.46 -5.51 -7.93
C LEU A 24 2.72 -6.11 -6.74
N VAL A 25 3.49 -6.69 -5.81
CA VAL A 25 2.98 -7.17 -4.51
C VAL A 25 3.54 -6.28 -3.42
N LEU A 26 2.66 -5.64 -2.64
CA LEU A 26 3.04 -4.96 -1.39
C LEU A 26 2.99 -5.98 -0.26
N VAL A 27 4.06 -6.00 0.53
CA VAL A 27 4.20 -6.92 1.66
C VAL A 27 4.24 -6.11 2.94
N ASP A 28 3.43 -6.50 3.92
CA ASP A 28 3.42 -5.93 5.27
C ASP A 28 3.24 -7.04 6.31
N ASP A 29 3.48 -6.77 7.58
CA ASP A 29 3.29 -7.78 8.62
C ASP A 29 1.80 -7.99 8.96
N VAL A 30 1.07 -6.93 9.27
CA VAL A 30 -0.31 -6.99 9.74
C VAL A 30 -1.19 -5.96 9.04
N LEU A 31 -2.18 -6.46 8.29
CA LEU A 31 -3.24 -5.62 7.75
C LEU A 31 -4.19 -5.18 8.88
N THR A 32 -4.21 -3.87 9.17
CA THR A 32 -5.21 -3.27 10.06
C THR A 32 -6.37 -2.66 9.27
N THR A 33 -6.41 -1.34 9.13
CA THR A 33 -7.38 -0.62 8.27
C THR A 33 -6.98 -0.64 6.80
N GLY A 34 -5.73 -1.01 6.49
CA GLY A 34 -5.15 -0.94 5.15
C GLY A 34 -4.66 0.45 4.74
N ALA A 35 -4.70 1.45 5.62
CA ALA A 35 -4.31 2.82 5.28
C ALA A 35 -2.86 2.91 4.73
N THR A 36 -1.91 2.24 5.37
CA THR A 36 -0.50 2.20 4.92
C THR A 36 -0.36 1.58 3.53
N LEU A 37 -0.94 0.39 3.33
CA LEU A 37 -0.85 -0.34 2.06
C LEU A 37 -1.53 0.42 0.91
N ASN A 38 -2.68 1.06 1.18
CA ASN A 38 -3.40 1.84 0.18
C ASN A 38 -2.65 3.11 -0.22
N GLU A 39 -2.00 3.79 0.73
CA GLU A 39 -1.20 4.97 0.40
C GLU A 39 0.00 4.59 -0.49
N CYS A 40 0.74 3.54 -0.12
CA CYS A 40 1.81 3.00 -0.95
C CYS A 40 1.31 2.59 -2.35
N ALA A 41 0.14 1.95 -2.43
CA ALA A 41 -0.46 1.56 -3.70
C ALA A 41 -0.84 2.77 -4.55
N SER A 42 -1.35 3.87 -3.95
CA SER A 42 -1.67 5.11 -4.67
C SER A 42 -0.45 5.65 -5.40
N VAL A 43 0.67 5.81 -4.68
CA VAL A 43 1.95 6.29 -5.23
C VAL A 43 2.45 5.38 -6.37
N LEU A 44 2.30 4.06 -6.24
CA LEU A 44 2.70 3.12 -7.27
C LEU A 44 1.79 3.14 -8.50
N PHE A 45 0.48 3.32 -8.32
CA PHE A 45 -0.47 3.48 -9.41
C PHE A 45 -0.24 4.81 -10.16
N GLU A 46 0.04 5.90 -9.45
CA GLU A 46 0.41 7.19 -10.04
C GLU A 46 1.69 7.07 -10.89
N ALA A 47 2.62 6.21 -10.49
CA ALA A 47 3.81 5.88 -11.29
C ALA A 47 3.57 4.85 -12.41
N GLY A 48 2.32 4.40 -12.59
CA GLY A 48 1.91 3.57 -13.71
C GLY A 48 1.93 2.07 -13.47
N ALA A 49 1.91 1.60 -12.21
CA ALA A 49 1.68 0.18 -11.93
C ALA A 49 0.36 -0.27 -12.58
N ARG A 50 0.35 -1.48 -13.15
CA ARG A 50 -0.84 -2.04 -13.81
C ARG A 50 -1.77 -2.74 -12.81
N THR A 51 -1.19 -3.41 -11.82
CA THR A 51 -1.94 -4.22 -10.86
C THR A 51 -1.20 -4.25 -9.53
N MET A 52 -1.96 -4.28 -8.44
CA MET A 52 -1.43 -4.40 -7.09
C MET A 52 -2.06 -5.61 -6.39
N SER A 53 -1.25 -6.35 -5.65
CA SER A 53 -1.71 -7.37 -4.70
C SER A 53 -1.09 -7.11 -3.34
N TYR A 54 -1.80 -7.44 -2.27
CA TYR A 54 -1.31 -7.30 -0.91
C TYR A 54 -1.04 -8.67 -0.31
N LEU A 55 0.12 -8.81 0.32
CA LEU A 55 0.49 -9.99 1.10
C LEU A 55 0.80 -9.54 2.53
N THR A 56 0.05 -10.08 3.48
CA THR A 56 0.26 -9.79 4.90
C THR A 56 0.28 -11.06 5.72
N PHE A 57 1.10 -11.10 6.77
CA PHE A 57 1.16 -12.25 7.66
C PHE A 57 -0.12 -12.41 8.50
N GLY A 58 -0.72 -11.31 8.95
CA GLY A 58 -1.96 -11.32 9.71
C GLY A 58 -2.92 -10.19 9.36
N ARG A 59 -4.16 -10.27 9.85
CA ARG A 59 -5.14 -9.19 9.77
C ARG A 59 -5.69 -8.90 11.16
N ALA A 60 -5.58 -7.66 11.61
CA ALA A 60 -6.21 -7.22 12.84
C ALA A 60 -7.72 -7.07 12.64
N ARG A 61 -8.50 -7.55 13.60
CA ARG A 61 -9.95 -7.34 13.62
C ARG A 61 -10.21 -5.90 14.06
N SER A 62 -10.90 -5.11 13.23
CA SER A 62 -11.56 -3.90 13.71
C SER A 62 -12.67 -4.35 14.65
N GLY A 63 -12.53 -4.06 15.95
CA GLY A 63 -13.55 -4.40 16.93
C GLY A 63 -14.87 -3.75 16.54
N THR A 64 -15.89 -4.55 16.27
CA THR A 64 -17.27 -4.10 16.32
C THR A 64 -17.60 -3.97 17.80
N SER A 65 -17.65 -2.75 18.33
CA SER A 65 -18.40 -2.51 19.55
C SER A 65 -19.86 -2.77 19.22
N ALA A 66 -20.37 -3.91 19.69
CA ALA A 66 -21.81 -4.12 19.86
C ALA A 66 -22.24 -3.46 21.17
#